data_AF-A0A0L0GD09-F1
#
_entry.id   AF-A0A0L0GD09-F1
#
_cell.length_a   1.000
_cell.length_b   1.000
_cell.length_c   1.000
_cell.angle_alpha   90.00
_cell.angle_beta   90.00
_cell.angle_gamma   90.00
#
_symmetry.space_group_name_H-M   'P 1'
#
loop_
_entity.id
_entity.type
_entity.pdbx_description
1 polymer ?
#
loop_
_entity_poly.entity_id
_entity_poly.type
_entity_poly.pdbx_seq_one_letter_code
_entity_poly.pdbx_strand_id
1 'polypeptide(L)'
;MVYRQAAGLACFFISCASALENNTFVFSVDLFASETGYYTVEGYEGLQPTLTMVRGETYTFVQKDISNWYHPLGFAYFADGAHEGVDELEEGLRGGDYPVYMINNELSELDIYEPEFTFPLEFWETNNYTVELTINDPNLTDFFYFCHVHNKMSARIVVVDNEGDQPTEAELQPLYAFTNQSGFDSMCGTTDAAQFSAQSGGIDEYCDGSVFLCGDQDDKFVQCINAIDCKMNYEMTVENYGNNSIVTFMHQMIPHHVNAVNMAKILLKEILEDNVDDPDVEVMLRDVINTQNAQITFMRGYLTELGQLEVPLCTAPESDPATTEDVIFTEESVPAFIAIEESVPASEVSEALEQSMPAAEESAPAAEESAPAAEESAEESAPSETQ
;
A
#
# COMPACT_ATOMS: atom_id res chain seq x y z
N MET A 1 -34.14 37.24 5.85
CA MET A 1 -32.73 36.83 5.73
C MET A 1 -32.60 36.10 4.41
N VAL A 2 -31.98 36.75 3.44
CA VAL A 2 -31.71 36.22 2.10
C VAL A 2 -30.29 35.69 2.16
N TYR A 3 -30.11 34.38 2.06
CA TYR A 3 -28.79 33.78 1.81
C TYR A 3 -28.43 34.09 0.36
N ARG A 4 -27.35 34.86 0.17
CA ARG A 4 -26.77 35.09 -1.16
C ARG A 4 -26.08 33.80 -1.61
N GLN A 5 -26.56 33.26 -2.72
CA GLN A 5 -25.79 32.37 -3.60
C GLN A 5 -24.48 33.08 -3.98
N ALA A 6 -23.34 32.48 -3.64
CA ALA A 6 -22.11 32.70 -4.38
C ALA A 6 -22.16 31.78 -5.61
N ALA A 7 -21.94 32.37 -6.77
CA ALA A 7 -22.12 31.75 -8.07
C ALA A 7 -21.06 30.66 -8.31
N GLY A 8 -21.51 29.40 -8.40
CA GLY A 8 -20.77 28.37 -9.09
C GLY A 8 -20.73 28.70 -10.58
N LEU A 9 -19.56 29.14 -11.05
CA LEU A 9 -19.27 29.23 -12.48
C LEU A 9 -18.88 27.82 -12.93
N ALA A 10 -19.66 27.25 -13.85
CA ALA A 10 -19.37 25.99 -14.50
C ALA A 10 -17.99 26.07 -15.21
N CYS A 11 -17.04 25.25 -14.77
CA CYS A 11 -15.71 25.15 -15.36
C CYS A 11 -15.73 24.15 -16.51
N PHE A 12 -15.68 24.66 -17.75
CA PHE A 12 -15.36 23.88 -18.93
C PHE A 12 -13.90 24.20 -19.29
N PHE A 13 -13.05 23.16 -19.32
CA PHE A 13 -11.61 23.15 -19.59
C PHE A 13 -10.71 23.58 -18.41
N ILE A 14 -10.07 22.56 -17.79
CA ILE A 14 -8.88 22.60 -16.92
C ILE A 14 -8.83 23.84 -16.01
N SER A 15 -9.56 23.79 -14.89
CA SER A 15 -9.35 24.68 -13.76
C SER A 15 -8.61 23.88 -12.70
N CYS A 16 -7.37 24.25 -12.38
CA CYS A 16 -6.78 23.84 -11.11
C CYS A 16 -7.76 24.24 -10.01
N ALA A 17 -8.22 23.27 -9.22
CA ALA A 17 -8.63 23.63 -7.88
C ALA A 17 -7.39 24.24 -7.21
N SER A 18 -7.56 25.32 -6.46
CA SER A 18 -6.53 25.79 -5.54
C SER A 18 -6.53 24.86 -4.32
N ALA A 19 -5.47 24.88 -3.51
CA ALA A 19 -5.53 24.30 -2.18
C ALA A 19 -6.76 24.82 -1.40
N LEU A 20 -7.20 24.04 -0.40
CA LEU A 20 -8.25 24.48 0.52
C LEU A 20 -7.79 25.74 1.28
N GLU A 21 -8.70 26.37 2.03
CA GLU A 21 -8.37 27.50 2.91
C GLU A 21 -7.10 27.16 3.73
N ASN A 22 -6.12 28.07 3.72
CA ASN A 22 -4.79 27.94 4.36
C ASN A 22 -3.81 26.95 3.67
N ASN A 23 -3.76 26.90 2.33
CA ASN A 23 -2.76 26.12 1.59
C ASN A 23 -2.72 24.63 1.98
N THR A 24 -3.89 24.06 2.30
CA THR A 24 -4.00 22.68 2.78
C THR A 24 -4.52 21.75 1.69
N PHE A 25 -3.87 20.59 1.54
CA PHE A 25 -4.32 19.48 0.72
C PHE A 25 -4.68 18.31 1.64
N VAL A 26 -5.95 17.88 1.62
CA VAL A 26 -6.42 16.74 2.40
C VAL A 26 -6.54 15.55 1.47
N PHE A 27 -5.80 14.47 1.75
CA PHE A 27 -5.72 13.30 0.91
C PHE A 27 -6.64 12.19 1.39
N SER A 28 -7.17 11.43 0.44
CA SER A 28 -7.78 10.10 0.62
C SER A 28 -7.27 9.19 -0.50
N VAL A 29 -7.54 7.90 -0.45
CA VAL A 29 -7.20 6.93 -1.50
C VAL A 29 -8.47 6.24 -1.98
N ASP A 30 -8.70 6.26 -3.29
CA ASP A 30 -9.68 5.38 -3.92
C ASP A 30 -9.01 4.02 -4.18
N LEU A 31 -9.30 3.05 -3.31
CA LEU A 31 -8.76 1.69 -3.39
C LEU A 31 -9.22 0.93 -4.64
N PHE A 32 -10.28 1.36 -5.32
CA PHE A 32 -10.85 0.69 -6.49
C PHE A 32 -10.36 1.29 -7.82
N ALA A 33 -9.60 2.38 -7.78
CA ALA A 33 -9.15 3.09 -8.97
C ALA A 33 -8.11 2.31 -9.80
N SER A 34 -7.29 1.50 -9.17
CA SER A 34 -6.21 0.71 -9.78
C SER A 34 -5.86 -0.49 -8.88
N GLU A 35 -4.82 -1.25 -9.22
CA GLU A 35 -4.33 -2.35 -8.38
C GLU A 35 -3.94 -1.88 -6.95
N THR A 36 -3.20 -0.78 -6.84
CA THR A 36 -2.76 -0.18 -5.57
C THR A 36 -3.69 0.94 -5.08
N GLY A 37 -4.64 1.38 -5.90
CA GLY A 37 -5.49 2.53 -5.64
C GLY A 37 -4.84 3.85 -6.09
N TYR A 38 -5.59 4.95 -6.07
CA TYR A 38 -5.09 6.28 -6.43
C TYR A 38 -5.50 7.34 -5.41
N TYR A 39 -4.60 8.29 -5.16
CA TYR A 39 -4.90 9.43 -4.31
C TYR A 39 -6.03 10.27 -4.88
N THR A 40 -6.90 10.75 -4.00
CA THR A 40 -7.86 11.83 -4.24
C THR A 40 -7.55 12.96 -3.27
N VAL A 41 -7.89 14.19 -3.65
CA VAL A 41 -7.61 15.38 -2.83
C VAL A 41 -8.90 16.17 -2.67
N GLU A 42 -9.25 16.51 -1.43
CA GLU A 42 -10.46 17.27 -1.13
C GLU A 42 -10.46 18.61 -1.90
N GLY A 43 -11.55 18.88 -2.61
CA GLY A 43 -11.69 20.06 -3.47
C GLY A 43 -11.19 19.89 -4.90
N TYR A 44 -10.56 18.76 -5.24
CA TYR A 44 -10.13 18.43 -6.60
C TYR A 44 -11.05 17.37 -7.22
N GLU A 45 -11.33 17.51 -8.52
CA GLU A 45 -12.04 16.48 -9.28
C GLU A 45 -11.06 15.45 -9.83
N GLY A 46 -11.44 14.17 -9.76
CA GLY A 46 -10.72 13.06 -10.37
C GLY A 46 -9.70 12.37 -9.46
N LEU A 47 -8.97 11.44 -10.06
CA LEU A 47 -7.96 10.60 -9.44
C LEU A 47 -6.57 11.18 -9.75
N GLN A 48 -5.65 11.11 -8.78
CA GLN A 48 -4.28 11.58 -8.93
C GLN A 48 -4.18 13.00 -9.51
N PRO A 49 -4.88 13.98 -8.91
CA PRO A 49 -4.96 15.33 -9.47
C PRO A 49 -3.58 15.99 -9.52
N THR A 50 -3.34 16.78 -10.56
CA THR A 50 -2.19 17.69 -10.57
C THR A 50 -2.46 18.83 -9.58
N LEU A 51 -1.60 18.96 -8.57
CA LEU A 51 -1.68 20.02 -7.58
C LEU A 51 -0.86 21.22 -8.02
N THR A 52 -1.21 22.42 -7.53
CA THR A 52 -0.44 23.64 -7.80
C THR A 52 0.02 24.27 -6.50
N MET A 53 1.32 24.52 -6.40
CA MET A 53 1.95 25.25 -5.30
C MET A 53 2.53 26.57 -5.80
N VAL A 54 2.27 27.66 -5.08
CA VAL A 54 2.92 28.95 -5.31
C VAL A 54 4.28 28.95 -4.62
N ARG A 55 5.31 29.34 -5.35
CA ARG A 55 6.69 29.40 -4.87
C ARG A 55 6.82 30.30 -3.64
N GLY A 56 7.54 29.82 -2.63
CA GLY A 56 7.78 30.51 -1.37
C GLY A 56 6.63 30.41 -0.35
N GLU A 57 5.48 29.87 -0.73
CA GLU A 57 4.38 29.58 0.20
C GLU A 57 4.55 28.19 0.82
N THR A 58 4.08 28.03 2.06
CA THR A 58 4.03 26.73 2.74
C THR A 58 2.68 26.08 2.51
N TYR A 59 2.71 24.81 2.15
CA TYR A 59 1.52 23.96 2.00
C TYR A 59 1.56 22.81 2.99
N THR A 60 0.39 22.42 3.49
CA THR A 60 0.22 21.31 4.42
C THR A 60 -0.54 20.18 3.75
N PHE A 61 0.05 18.99 3.73
CA PHE A 61 -0.49 17.76 3.17
C PHE A 61 -1.00 16.92 4.35
N VAL A 62 -2.29 16.61 4.39
CA VAL A 62 -2.95 15.96 5.53
C VAL A 62 -3.41 14.56 5.13
N GLN A 63 -3.00 13.57 5.93
CA GLN A 63 -3.43 12.18 5.79
C GLN A 63 -4.15 11.74 7.06
N LYS A 64 -5.48 11.69 7.00
CA LYS A 64 -6.36 11.36 8.13
C LYS A 64 -7.50 10.43 7.76
N ASP A 65 -7.74 10.24 6.45
CA ASP A 65 -8.79 9.36 5.98
C ASP A 65 -8.31 7.92 6.19
N ILE A 66 -9.20 7.04 6.64
CA ILE A 66 -8.90 5.61 6.86
C ILE A 66 -8.27 4.94 5.63
N SER A 67 -8.61 5.41 4.42
CA SER A 67 -8.01 4.91 3.18
C SER A 67 -6.53 5.28 3.01
N ASN A 68 -6.00 6.24 3.78
CA ASN A 68 -4.57 6.56 3.78
C ASN A 68 -3.71 5.56 4.56
N TRP A 69 -4.29 4.67 5.37
CA TRP A 69 -3.53 3.63 6.06
C TRP A 69 -2.77 2.76 5.03
N TYR A 70 -1.47 2.53 5.26
CA TYR A 70 -0.48 2.00 4.30
C TYR A 70 -0.10 2.90 3.10
N HIS A 71 -0.54 4.15 3.06
CA HIS A 71 -0.27 5.05 1.93
C HIS A 71 0.48 6.35 2.31
N PRO A 72 1.63 6.28 3.01
CA PRO A 72 2.38 7.48 3.40
C PRO A 72 2.83 8.29 2.17
N LEU A 73 2.61 9.60 2.21
CA LEU A 73 3.04 10.51 1.15
C LEU A 73 4.56 10.69 1.14
N GLY A 74 5.15 10.52 -0.05
CA GLY A 74 6.52 10.88 -0.37
C GLY A 74 6.60 11.91 -1.47
N PHE A 75 7.74 12.58 -1.61
CA PHE A 75 7.96 13.59 -2.63
C PHE A 75 9.24 13.34 -3.41
N ALA A 76 9.16 13.24 -4.73
CA ALA A 76 10.33 12.92 -5.55
C ALA A 76 10.43 13.79 -6.81
N TYR A 77 11.64 13.93 -7.34
CA TYR A 77 11.87 14.66 -8.58
C TYR A 77 11.34 13.90 -9.80
N PHE A 78 11.15 12.58 -9.67
CA PHE A 78 10.63 11.69 -10.70
C PHE A 78 9.54 10.78 -10.14
N ALA A 79 8.66 10.29 -11.01
CA ALA A 79 7.60 9.38 -10.60
C ALA A 79 8.13 8.11 -9.93
N ASP A 80 7.39 7.63 -8.94
CA ASP A 80 7.58 6.43 -8.12
C ASP A 80 8.76 6.47 -7.13
N GLY A 81 9.53 7.56 -7.09
CA GLY A 81 10.46 7.86 -5.99
C GLY A 81 11.37 6.68 -5.58
N ALA A 82 11.40 6.36 -4.29
CA ALA A 82 12.13 5.23 -3.70
C ALA A 82 11.99 3.92 -4.48
N HIS A 83 10.83 3.65 -5.10
CA HIS A 83 10.59 2.38 -5.80
C HIS A 83 11.42 2.22 -7.08
N GLU A 84 11.89 3.32 -7.67
CA GLU A 84 12.69 3.33 -8.90
C GLU A 84 14.15 3.78 -8.64
N GLY A 85 14.53 3.96 -7.37
CA GLY A 85 15.87 4.41 -6.98
C GLY A 85 16.25 5.78 -7.55
N VAL A 86 15.25 6.64 -7.76
CA VAL A 86 15.41 8.02 -8.23
C VAL A 86 15.50 8.98 -7.04
N ASP A 87 16.13 10.14 -7.26
CA ASP A 87 16.33 11.13 -6.21
C ASP A 87 14.97 11.62 -5.64
N GLU A 88 14.82 11.47 -4.33
CA GLU A 88 13.70 12.04 -3.57
C GLU A 88 14.04 13.46 -3.09
N LEU A 89 13.02 14.25 -2.74
CA LEU A 89 13.24 15.63 -2.25
C LEU A 89 13.93 15.65 -0.86
N GLU A 90 13.86 14.55 -0.14
CA GLU A 90 14.36 14.28 1.20
C GLU A 90 15.89 14.14 1.22
N GLU A 91 16.49 13.61 0.14
CA GLU A 91 17.95 13.42 0.01
C GLU A 91 18.70 14.68 -0.51
N GLY A 92 17.96 15.78 -0.73
CA GLY A 92 18.43 17.06 -1.27
C GLY A 92 19.30 17.90 -0.31
N LEU A 93 20.54 17.47 -0.10
CA LEU A 93 21.63 18.27 0.49
C LEU A 93 21.82 19.63 -0.23
N ARG A 94 21.22 20.73 0.29
CA ARG A 94 21.73 22.13 0.40
C ARG A 94 20.61 23.18 0.37
N GLY A 95 19.98 23.42 1.53
CA GLY A 95 19.50 24.74 1.94
C GLY A 95 18.27 25.31 1.24
N GLY A 96 17.09 24.70 1.45
CA GLY A 96 15.84 25.44 1.29
C GLY A 96 14.57 24.62 1.43
N ASP A 97 14.44 23.55 0.63
CA ASP A 97 13.15 22.95 0.31
C ASP A 97 13.21 21.45 0.58
N TYR A 98 12.66 21.02 1.71
CA TYR A 98 12.52 19.61 2.07
C TYR A 98 11.18 19.42 2.78
N PRO A 99 10.53 18.26 2.60
CA PRO A 99 9.30 17.95 3.32
C PRO A 99 9.57 17.83 4.81
N VAL A 100 8.69 18.43 5.61
CA VAL A 100 8.72 18.39 7.07
C VAL A 100 7.60 17.49 7.54
N TYR A 101 7.96 16.27 7.94
CA TYR A 101 7.02 15.27 8.43
C TYR A 101 6.65 15.54 9.88
N MET A 102 5.36 15.36 10.19
CA MET A 102 4.83 15.55 11.54
C MET A 102 3.82 14.47 11.91
N ILE A 103 3.91 14.01 13.14
CA ILE A 103 2.95 13.11 13.80
C ILE A 103 2.38 13.88 14.99
N ASN A 104 1.06 14.04 15.05
CA ASN A 104 0.38 14.80 16.12
C ASN A 104 0.88 16.25 16.28
N ASN A 105 1.29 16.89 15.18
CA ASN A 105 1.92 18.21 15.13
C ASN A 105 3.31 18.28 15.80
N GLU A 106 3.95 17.14 16.05
CA GLU A 106 5.35 17.05 16.49
C GLU A 106 6.23 16.62 15.32
N LEU A 107 7.42 17.22 15.21
CA LEU A 107 8.38 16.91 14.15
C LEU A 107 8.78 15.42 14.21
N SER A 108 8.79 14.78 13.04
CA SER A 108 9.19 13.38 12.87
C SER A 108 10.26 13.26 11.79
N GLU A 109 11.14 12.27 11.95
CA GLU A 109 12.00 11.79 10.87
C GLU A 109 11.17 10.89 9.94
N LEU A 110 11.52 10.82 8.65
CA LEU A 110 10.81 9.95 7.71
C LEU A 110 10.87 8.48 8.15
N ASP A 111 12.03 8.03 8.65
CA ASP A 111 12.26 6.68 9.21
C ASP A 111 11.37 6.36 10.43
N ILE A 112 10.69 7.34 11.00
CA ILE A 112 9.69 7.18 12.06
C ILE A 112 8.27 7.35 11.49
N TYR A 113 8.08 8.34 10.63
CA TYR A 113 6.78 8.66 10.02
C TYR A 113 6.25 7.54 9.12
N GLU A 114 7.06 7.04 8.18
CA GLU A 114 6.62 6.05 7.20
C GLU A 114 6.23 4.71 7.85
N PRO A 115 7.02 4.12 8.78
CA PRO A 115 6.67 2.83 9.36
C PRO A 115 5.35 2.82 10.14
N GLU A 116 4.92 3.96 10.73
CA GLU A 116 3.64 4.03 11.46
C GLU A 116 2.43 3.77 10.55
N PHE A 117 2.53 4.03 9.24
CA PHE A 117 1.47 3.69 8.28
C PHE A 117 1.24 2.18 8.11
N THR A 118 2.18 1.35 8.58
CA THR A 118 2.07 -0.12 8.57
C THR A 118 1.70 -0.70 9.93
N PHE A 119 1.58 0.14 10.97
CA PHE A 119 1.12 -0.30 12.29
C PHE A 119 -0.37 -0.69 12.23
N PRO A 120 -0.87 -1.48 13.19
CA PRO A 120 -2.28 -1.85 13.22
C PRO A 120 -3.18 -0.62 13.07
N LEU A 121 -4.25 -0.75 12.29
CA LEU A 121 -5.10 0.40 11.93
C LEU A 121 -5.58 1.18 13.16
N GLU A 122 -6.00 0.49 14.22
CA GLU A 122 -6.45 1.12 15.47
C GLU A 122 -5.39 2.02 16.11
N PHE A 123 -4.10 1.70 15.95
CA PHE A 123 -3.01 2.57 16.37
C PHE A 123 -2.89 3.76 15.42
N TRP A 124 -2.84 3.50 14.12
CA TRP A 124 -2.65 4.52 13.09
C TRP A 124 -3.73 5.62 13.17
N GLU A 125 -5.00 5.24 13.35
CA GLU A 125 -6.14 6.16 13.42
C GLU A 125 -6.11 7.10 14.64
N THR A 126 -5.32 6.79 15.67
CA THR A 126 -5.18 7.67 16.85
C THR A 126 -4.25 8.84 16.62
N ASN A 127 -3.46 8.80 15.54
CA ASN A 127 -2.48 9.81 15.19
C ASN A 127 -2.98 10.71 14.06
N ASN A 128 -2.40 11.91 13.97
CA ASN A 128 -2.59 12.82 12.84
C ASN A 128 -1.28 12.95 12.06
N TYR A 129 -1.30 12.61 10.78
CA TYR A 129 -0.12 12.62 9.92
C TYR A 129 -0.20 13.79 8.94
N THR A 130 0.83 14.63 8.98
CA THR A 130 0.90 15.79 8.09
C THR A 130 2.31 16.00 7.58
N VAL A 131 2.43 16.49 6.35
CA VAL A 131 3.70 16.96 5.77
C VAL A 131 3.57 18.43 5.45
N GLU A 132 4.53 19.24 5.87
CA GLU A 132 4.65 20.64 5.42
C GLU A 132 5.75 20.76 4.37
N LEU A 133 5.47 21.50 3.30
CA LEU A 133 6.43 21.71 2.22
C LEU A 133 6.39 23.15 1.73
N THR A 134 7.59 23.72 1.56
CA THR A 134 7.81 25.01 0.91
C THR A 134 8.83 24.80 -0.20
N ILE A 135 8.52 25.32 -1.39
CA ILE A 135 9.43 25.28 -2.54
C ILE A 135 9.89 26.70 -2.87
N ASN A 136 11.19 26.95 -2.74
CA ASN A 136 11.90 28.19 -3.06
C ASN A 136 12.77 28.07 -4.32
N ASP A 137 13.24 26.86 -4.72
CA ASP A 137 14.18 26.67 -5.84
C ASP A 137 13.58 27.16 -7.16
N PRO A 138 14.04 28.30 -7.70
CA PRO A 138 13.45 28.92 -8.88
C PRO A 138 13.52 28.06 -10.15
N ASN A 139 14.30 26.96 -10.15
CA ASN A 139 14.44 26.06 -11.29
C ASN A 139 13.51 24.85 -11.21
N LEU A 140 12.90 24.59 -10.05
CA LEU A 140 11.93 23.50 -9.91
C LEU A 140 10.57 23.97 -10.43
N THR A 141 10.13 23.37 -11.54
CA THR A 141 8.85 23.65 -12.21
C THR A 141 7.77 22.65 -11.83
N ASP A 142 8.17 21.40 -11.62
CA ASP A 142 7.30 20.31 -11.20
C ASP A 142 8.09 19.21 -10.51
N PHE A 143 7.38 18.47 -9.67
CA PHE A 143 7.84 17.28 -8.96
C PHE A 143 6.63 16.38 -8.69
N PHE A 144 6.84 15.24 -8.04
CA PHE A 144 5.82 14.24 -7.84
C PHE A 144 5.55 14.01 -6.36
N TYR A 145 4.27 13.82 -6.02
CA TYR A 145 3.88 13.14 -4.79
C TYR A 145 3.55 11.69 -5.12
N PHE A 146 3.95 10.76 -4.25
CA PHE A 146 3.77 9.32 -4.45
C PHE A 146 3.56 8.61 -3.12
N CYS A 147 3.33 7.30 -3.15
CA CYS A 147 3.23 6.46 -1.96
C CYS A 147 4.58 5.78 -1.68
N HIS A 148 5.16 5.94 -0.49
CA HIS A 148 6.42 5.25 -0.15
C HIS A 148 6.28 3.72 -0.07
N VAL A 149 5.08 3.19 0.16
CA VAL A 149 4.84 1.74 0.33
C VAL A 149 4.41 1.06 -0.98
N HIS A 150 3.61 1.73 -1.80
CA HIS A 150 2.98 1.15 -2.99
C HIS A 150 3.43 1.86 -4.28
N ASN A 151 3.98 1.11 -5.23
CA ASN A 151 4.37 1.62 -6.54
C ASN A 151 3.12 1.99 -7.39
N LYS A 152 3.31 2.81 -8.43
CA LYS A 152 2.31 3.30 -9.39
C LYS A 152 1.27 4.23 -8.77
N MET A 153 1.58 4.87 -7.65
CA MET A 153 0.71 5.84 -6.98
C MET A 153 1.15 7.31 -7.14
N SER A 154 2.06 7.60 -8.07
CA SER A 154 2.57 8.93 -8.36
C SER A 154 1.60 9.87 -9.06
N ALA A 155 1.61 11.12 -8.65
CA ALA A 155 0.97 12.24 -9.33
C ALA A 155 1.76 13.53 -9.14
N ARG A 156 1.36 14.56 -9.89
CA ARG A 156 2.20 15.74 -10.15
C ARG A 156 1.86 16.90 -9.23
N ILE A 157 2.87 17.63 -8.79
CA ILE A 157 2.77 18.99 -8.25
C ILE A 157 3.49 19.93 -9.20
N VAL A 158 2.80 20.97 -9.65
CA VAL A 158 3.41 22.07 -10.41
C VAL A 158 3.70 23.24 -9.49
N VAL A 159 4.85 23.86 -9.68
CA VAL A 159 5.32 25.02 -8.92
C VAL A 159 5.25 26.26 -9.80
N VAL A 160 4.50 27.25 -9.34
CA VAL A 160 4.25 28.49 -10.08
C VAL A 160 4.72 29.71 -9.31
N ASP A 161 5.10 30.78 -10.01
CA ASP A 161 5.52 32.03 -9.36
C ASP A 161 4.33 32.87 -8.91
N ASN A 162 3.21 32.84 -9.64
CA ASN A 162 1.98 33.52 -9.26
C ASN A 162 0.78 32.57 -9.36
N GLU A 163 -0.20 32.80 -8.48
CA GLU A 163 -1.46 32.07 -8.52
C GLU A 163 -2.18 32.25 -9.86
N GLY A 164 -2.61 31.14 -10.47
CA GLY A 164 -3.27 31.12 -11.77
C GLY A 164 -2.34 30.99 -12.97
N ASP A 165 -1.01 31.03 -12.78
CA ASP A 165 -0.07 30.60 -13.80
C ASP A 165 -0.27 29.10 -14.10
N GLN A 166 -0.05 28.71 -15.35
CA GLN A 166 -0.24 27.34 -15.81
C GLN A 166 0.97 26.93 -16.65
N PRO A 167 1.78 25.96 -16.21
CA PRO A 167 2.87 25.44 -17.01
C PRO A 167 2.32 24.74 -18.26
N THR A 168 3.06 24.79 -19.36
CA THR A 168 2.72 24.06 -20.57
C THR A 168 3.14 22.60 -20.44
N GLU A 169 2.41 21.66 -21.05
CA GLU A 169 2.73 20.23 -20.97
C GLU A 169 4.16 19.89 -21.45
N ALA A 170 4.73 20.72 -22.34
CA ALA A 170 6.10 20.54 -22.83
C ALA A 170 7.18 20.85 -21.78
N GLU A 171 6.81 21.55 -20.70
CA GLU A 171 7.69 21.92 -19.59
C GLU A 171 7.63 20.89 -18.45
N LEU A 172 6.69 19.94 -18.50
CA LEU A 172 6.43 19.00 -17.42
C LEU A 172 7.15 17.67 -17.65
N GLN A 173 7.60 17.07 -16.55
CA GLN A 173 8.22 15.75 -16.57
C GLN A 173 7.21 14.67 -16.94
N PRO A 174 7.60 13.62 -17.68
CA PRO A 174 6.68 12.56 -18.07
C PRO A 174 6.13 11.82 -16.83
N LEU A 175 4.83 11.53 -16.87
CA LEU A 175 4.15 10.65 -15.92
C LEU A 175 3.50 9.52 -16.71
N TYR A 176 3.50 8.31 -16.15
CA TYR A 176 2.85 7.17 -16.80
C TYR A 176 1.33 7.39 -16.89
N ALA A 177 0.70 6.72 -17.85
CA ALA A 177 -0.75 6.74 -17.97
C ALA A 177 -1.39 5.98 -16.81
N PHE A 178 -2.45 6.56 -16.24
CA PHE A 178 -3.21 5.92 -15.17
C PHE A 178 -4.07 4.78 -15.70
N THR A 179 -4.39 3.85 -14.82
CA THR A 179 -5.25 2.69 -15.09
C THR A 179 -6.61 3.18 -15.57
N ASN A 180 -7.03 2.71 -16.74
CA ASN A 180 -8.37 2.94 -17.25
C ASN A 180 -9.23 1.71 -16.97
N GLN A 181 -9.98 1.74 -15.88
CA GLN A 181 -10.81 0.61 -15.48
C GLN A 181 -11.87 0.30 -16.53
N SER A 182 -12.01 -0.98 -16.86
CA SER A 182 -13.12 -1.42 -17.70
C SER A 182 -14.46 -1.25 -16.97
N GLY A 183 -15.58 -1.35 -17.70
CA GLY A 183 -16.90 -1.36 -17.05
C GLY A 183 -17.09 -2.53 -16.09
N PHE A 184 -16.50 -3.69 -16.40
CA PHE A 184 -16.55 -4.86 -15.52
C PHE A 184 -15.73 -4.63 -14.26
N ASP A 185 -14.49 -4.14 -14.40
CA ASP A 185 -13.60 -3.89 -13.27
C ASP A 185 -14.14 -2.77 -12.37
N SER A 186 -14.67 -1.70 -12.96
CA SER A 186 -15.36 -0.63 -12.23
C SER A 186 -16.55 -1.17 -11.43
N MET A 187 -17.31 -2.11 -11.99
CA MET A 187 -18.45 -2.74 -11.33
C MET A 187 -18.02 -3.65 -10.17
N CYS A 188 -16.96 -4.45 -10.37
CA CYS A 188 -16.46 -5.41 -9.39
C CYS A 188 -15.49 -4.80 -8.36
N GLY A 189 -14.94 -3.62 -8.61
CA GLY A 189 -13.83 -3.06 -7.82
C GLY A 189 -12.49 -3.74 -8.08
N THR A 190 -12.35 -4.48 -9.18
CA THR A 190 -11.15 -5.25 -9.54
C THR A 190 -10.21 -4.45 -10.43
N THR A 191 -9.09 -5.04 -10.85
CA THR A 191 -8.22 -4.49 -11.90
C THR A 191 -7.76 -5.59 -12.85
N ASP A 192 -7.84 -5.32 -14.15
CA ASP A 192 -7.47 -6.23 -15.24
C ASP A 192 -8.11 -7.63 -15.14
N ALA A 193 -9.37 -7.70 -14.67
CA ALA A 193 -10.11 -8.96 -14.55
C ALA A 193 -11.13 -9.16 -15.68
N ALA A 194 -11.53 -8.09 -16.37
CA ALA A 194 -12.61 -8.13 -17.37
C ALA A 194 -12.43 -9.18 -18.46
N GLN A 195 -11.19 -9.40 -18.92
CA GLN A 195 -10.90 -10.38 -19.97
C GLN A 195 -11.19 -11.82 -19.54
N PHE A 196 -11.15 -12.12 -18.23
CA PHE A 196 -11.40 -13.44 -17.66
C PHE A 196 -12.88 -13.65 -17.28
N SER A 197 -13.74 -12.65 -17.49
CA SER A 197 -15.15 -12.74 -17.15
C SER A 197 -15.93 -13.66 -18.10
N ALA A 198 -17.08 -14.17 -17.66
CA ALA A 198 -17.98 -14.89 -18.56
C ALA A 198 -18.53 -13.96 -19.67
N GLN A 199 -18.67 -12.66 -19.39
CA GLN A 199 -19.20 -11.65 -20.32
C GLN A 199 -18.26 -11.42 -21.52
N SER A 200 -16.95 -11.56 -21.33
CA SER A 200 -15.95 -11.50 -22.40
C SER A 200 -15.75 -12.83 -23.13
N GLY A 201 -16.34 -13.94 -22.64
CA GLY A 201 -15.98 -15.30 -23.07
C GLY A 201 -14.69 -15.82 -22.43
N GLY A 202 -14.12 -15.09 -21.47
CA GLY A 202 -12.84 -15.39 -20.84
C GLY A 202 -12.81 -16.71 -20.08
N ILE A 203 -13.92 -17.09 -19.44
CA ILE A 203 -13.98 -18.38 -18.72
C ILE A 203 -13.76 -19.54 -19.69
N ASP A 204 -14.40 -19.53 -20.86
CA ASP A 204 -14.25 -20.58 -21.86
C ASP A 204 -12.87 -20.53 -22.54
N GLU A 205 -12.29 -19.34 -22.70
CA GLU A 205 -10.98 -19.15 -23.35
C GLU A 205 -9.81 -19.56 -22.46
N TYR A 206 -9.82 -19.14 -21.18
CA TYR A 206 -8.68 -19.27 -20.27
C TYR A 206 -8.85 -20.38 -19.23
N CYS A 207 -10.09 -20.80 -18.97
CA CYS A 207 -10.45 -21.68 -17.84
C CYS A 207 -11.48 -22.75 -18.21
N ASP A 208 -11.41 -23.27 -19.44
CA ASP A 208 -12.35 -24.27 -19.95
C ASP A 208 -12.46 -25.47 -19.00
N GLY A 209 -13.71 -25.85 -18.68
CA GLY A 209 -14.02 -26.97 -17.79
C GLY A 209 -13.75 -26.73 -16.30
N SER A 210 -13.25 -25.57 -15.89
CA SER A 210 -13.07 -25.24 -14.47
C SER A 210 -14.37 -24.79 -13.81
N VAL A 211 -14.51 -25.13 -12.52
CA VAL A 211 -15.58 -24.65 -11.65
C VAL A 211 -14.92 -24.03 -10.42
N PHE A 212 -15.07 -22.72 -10.25
CA PHE A 212 -14.47 -21.98 -9.13
C PHE A 212 -15.46 -21.82 -7.96
N LEU A 213 -16.67 -21.33 -8.25
CA LEU A 213 -17.76 -21.25 -7.27
C LEU A 213 -18.94 -22.15 -7.63
N CYS A 214 -19.35 -23.00 -6.69
CA CYS A 214 -20.58 -23.77 -6.80
C CYS A 214 -21.79 -22.93 -6.35
N GLY A 215 -22.94 -23.09 -7.01
CA GLY A 215 -24.19 -22.43 -6.61
C GLY A 215 -24.84 -21.64 -7.74
N ASP A 216 -25.71 -20.69 -7.38
CA ASP A 216 -26.30 -19.74 -8.33
C ASP A 216 -25.21 -18.85 -8.93
N GLN A 217 -25.24 -18.68 -10.25
CA GLN A 217 -24.22 -17.97 -11.03
C GLN A 217 -24.69 -16.60 -11.51
N ASP A 218 -25.98 -16.27 -11.31
CA ASP A 218 -26.56 -15.02 -11.80
C ASP A 218 -26.21 -13.80 -10.91
N ASP A 219 -25.64 -14.04 -9.74
CA ASP A 219 -25.27 -13.03 -8.76
C ASP A 219 -24.02 -12.22 -9.18
N LYS A 220 -24.01 -10.90 -8.90
CA LYS A 220 -22.91 -9.98 -9.27
C LYS A 220 -21.61 -10.38 -8.58
N PHE A 221 -21.65 -10.68 -7.28
CA PHE A 221 -20.47 -11.08 -6.51
C PHE A 221 -19.90 -12.38 -7.09
N VAL A 222 -20.76 -13.36 -7.38
CA VAL A 222 -20.34 -14.64 -7.98
C VAL A 222 -19.69 -14.43 -9.36
N GLN A 223 -20.23 -13.55 -10.21
CA GLN A 223 -19.61 -13.23 -11.50
C GLN A 223 -18.23 -12.58 -11.34
N CYS A 224 -18.07 -11.68 -10.36
CA CYS A 224 -16.78 -11.05 -10.08
C CYS A 224 -15.75 -12.07 -9.57
N ILE A 225 -16.12 -12.92 -8.61
CA ILE A 225 -15.23 -13.94 -8.04
C ILE A 225 -14.81 -14.97 -9.11
N ASN A 226 -15.74 -15.49 -9.91
CA ASN A 226 -15.40 -16.44 -10.98
C ASN A 226 -14.38 -15.86 -11.99
N ALA A 227 -14.48 -14.56 -12.32
CA ALA A 227 -13.54 -13.92 -13.23
C ALA A 227 -12.12 -13.86 -12.65
N ILE A 228 -11.99 -13.49 -11.37
CA ILE A 228 -10.68 -13.34 -10.74
C ILE A 228 -10.07 -14.71 -10.34
N ASP A 229 -10.89 -15.70 -10.00
CA ASP A 229 -10.41 -17.07 -9.81
C ASP A 229 -9.94 -17.69 -11.13
N CYS A 230 -10.62 -17.37 -12.24
CA CYS A 230 -10.13 -17.73 -13.56
C CYS A 230 -8.80 -17.04 -13.89
N LYS A 231 -8.69 -15.74 -13.62
CA LYS A 231 -7.43 -14.98 -13.74
C LYS A 231 -6.30 -15.64 -12.94
N MET A 232 -6.54 -15.97 -11.67
CA MET A 232 -5.56 -16.66 -10.81
C MET A 232 -5.14 -18.00 -11.39
N ASN A 233 -6.10 -18.84 -11.78
CA ASN A 233 -5.84 -20.15 -12.35
C ASN A 233 -4.95 -20.06 -13.60
N TYR A 234 -5.25 -19.10 -14.48
CA TYR A 234 -4.48 -18.88 -15.69
C TYR A 234 -3.07 -18.30 -15.39
N GLU A 235 -3.00 -17.21 -14.63
CA GLU A 235 -1.76 -16.46 -14.42
C GLU A 235 -0.78 -17.15 -13.45
N MET A 236 -1.25 -18.01 -12.54
CA MET A 236 -0.37 -18.84 -11.69
C MET A 236 0.26 -20.03 -12.42
N THR A 237 -0.19 -20.32 -13.65
CA THR A 237 0.33 -21.42 -14.47
C THR A 237 1.61 -20.99 -15.21
N VAL A 238 2.70 -20.86 -14.44
CA VAL A 238 4.00 -20.37 -14.91
C VAL A 238 5.01 -21.49 -15.12
N GLU A 239 5.98 -21.30 -16.01
CA GLU A 239 7.08 -22.25 -16.19
C GLU A 239 7.98 -22.31 -14.95
N ASN A 240 8.52 -23.50 -14.66
CA ASN A 240 9.58 -23.63 -13.66
C ASN A 240 10.88 -23.01 -14.21
N TYR A 241 11.23 -21.83 -13.71
CA TYR A 241 12.35 -21.03 -14.20
C TYR A 241 13.70 -21.67 -13.84
N GLY A 242 14.23 -22.56 -14.70
CA GLY A 242 15.64 -22.96 -14.71
C GLY A 242 16.24 -23.47 -13.38
N ASN A 243 15.43 -24.06 -12.49
CA ASN A 243 15.75 -24.44 -11.10
C ASN A 243 15.99 -23.27 -10.12
N ASN A 244 15.65 -22.03 -10.49
CA ASN A 244 15.61 -20.91 -9.55
C ASN A 244 14.24 -20.87 -8.86
N SER A 245 14.14 -21.56 -7.72
CA SER A 245 12.90 -21.64 -6.95
C SER A 245 12.39 -20.28 -6.46
N ILE A 246 13.27 -19.29 -6.29
CA ILE A 246 12.87 -17.94 -5.85
C ILE A 246 12.13 -17.24 -6.99
N VAL A 247 12.67 -17.26 -8.21
CA VAL A 247 12.00 -16.64 -9.37
C VAL A 247 10.67 -17.33 -9.67
N THR A 248 10.64 -18.67 -9.67
CA THR A 248 9.38 -19.43 -9.83
C THR A 248 8.36 -19.06 -8.72
N PHE A 249 8.80 -18.92 -7.47
CA PHE A 249 7.94 -18.48 -6.37
C PHE A 249 7.38 -17.08 -6.61
N MET A 250 8.21 -16.09 -6.97
CA MET A 250 7.74 -14.72 -7.25
C MET A 250 6.76 -14.69 -8.43
N HIS A 251 7.03 -15.44 -9.50
CA HIS A 251 6.15 -15.54 -10.68
C HIS A 251 4.77 -16.12 -10.34
N GLN A 252 4.66 -17.03 -9.36
CA GLN A 252 3.36 -17.56 -8.90
C GLN A 252 2.72 -16.70 -7.80
N MET A 253 3.52 -16.12 -6.92
CA MET A 253 3.00 -15.38 -5.76
C MET A 253 2.48 -14.01 -6.13
N ILE A 254 3.00 -13.37 -7.18
CA ILE A 254 2.42 -12.13 -7.72
C ILE A 254 0.95 -12.33 -8.13
N PRO A 255 0.60 -13.24 -9.07
CA PRO A 255 -0.80 -13.43 -9.45
C PRO A 255 -1.66 -14.00 -8.32
N HIS A 256 -1.09 -14.82 -7.41
CA HIS A 256 -1.79 -15.24 -6.20
C HIS A 256 -2.20 -14.03 -5.33
N HIS A 257 -1.28 -13.11 -5.06
CA HIS A 257 -1.57 -11.91 -4.27
C HIS A 257 -2.52 -10.97 -5.00
N VAL A 258 -2.35 -10.79 -6.31
CA VAL A 258 -3.27 -9.98 -7.14
C VAL A 258 -4.69 -10.54 -7.04
N ASN A 259 -4.88 -11.86 -7.04
CA ASN A 259 -6.21 -12.43 -6.85
C ASN A 259 -6.76 -12.14 -5.44
N ALA A 260 -5.96 -12.35 -4.39
CA ALA A 260 -6.39 -12.09 -3.01
C ALA A 260 -6.80 -10.61 -2.80
N VAL A 261 -6.03 -9.67 -3.37
CA VAL A 261 -6.37 -8.23 -3.37
C VAL A 261 -7.70 -8.00 -4.09
N ASN A 262 -7.90 -8.58 -5.28
CA ASN A 262 -9.14 -8.42 -6.03
C ASN A 262 -10.36 -9.03 -5.29
N MET A 263 -10.22 -10.21 -4.68
CA MET A 263 -11.28 -10.81 -3.85
C MET A 263 -11.65 -9.89 -2.69
N ALA A 264 -10.63 -9.34 -2.02
CA ALA A 264 -10.85 -8.43 -0.91
C ALA A 264 -11.54 -7.13 -1.35
N LYS A 265 -11.17 -6.57 -2.51
CA LYS A 265 -11.83 -5.39 -3.08
C LYS A 265 -13.27 -5.65 -3.48
N ILE A 266 -13.60 -6.81 -4.04
CA ILE A 266 -14.98 -7.15 -4.40
C ILE A 266 -15.87 -7.10 -3.15
N LEU A 267 -15.46 -7.78 -2.08
CA LEU A 267 -16.24 -7.80 -0.84
C LEU A 267 -16.26 -6.42 -0.15
N LEU A 268 -15.12 -5.72 -0.12
CA LEU A 268 -15.05 -4.38 0.48
C LEU A 268 -15.98 -3.41 -0.25
N LYS A 269 -16.05 -3.48 -1.58
CA LYS A 269 -16.95 -2.67 -2.38
C LYS A 269 -18.41 -2.95 -2.05
N GLU A 270 -18.79 -4.21 -1.93
CA GLU A 270 -20.14 -4.62 -1.54
C GLU A 270 -20.51 -4.09 -0.15
N ILE A 271 -19.62 -4.27 0.84
CA ILE A 271 -19.82 -3.76 2.21
C ILE A 271 -20.04 -2.25 2.22
N LEU A 272 -19.22 -1.50 1.47
CA LEU A 272 -19.31 -0.03 1.42
C LEU A 272 -20.54 0.46 0.63
N GLU A 273 -20.90 -0.19 -0.49
CA GLU A 273 -22.06 0.18 -1.30
C GLU A 273 -23.38 -0.14 -0.58
N ASP A 274 -23.48 -1.31 0.05
CA ASP A 274 -24.69 -1.79 0.71
C ASP A 274 -24.81 -1.34 2.18
N ASN A 275 -23.81 -0.61 2.69
CA ASN A 275 -23.70 -0.17 4.09
C ASN A 275 -23.84 -1.34 5.08
N VAL A 276 -23.13 -2.44 4.80
CA VAL A 276 -23.06 -3.60 5.69
C VAL A 276 -22.19 -3.22 6.89
N ASP A 277 -22.74 -3.32 8.10
CA ASP A 277 -22.04 -2.97 9.34
C ASP A 277 -21.25 -4.18 9.87
N ASP A 278 -20.06 -4.40 9.32
CA ASP A 278 -19.09 -5.40 9.81
C ASP A 278 -17.66 -4.80 9.81
N PRO A 279 -17.32 -4.00 10.84
CA PRO A 279 -16.05 -3.29 10.88
C PRO A 279 -14.84 -4.23 10.98
N ASP A 280 -14.97 -5.38 11.63
CA ASP A 280 -13.89 -6.35 11.76
C ASP A 280 -13.51 -6.94 10.38
N VAL A 281 -14.52 -7.23 9.56
CA VAL A 281 -14.32 -7.67 8.18
C VAL A 281 -13.77 -6.54 7.31
N GLU A 282 -14.27 -5.31 7.44
CA GLU A 282 -13.72 -4.17 6.70
C GLU A 282 -12.22 -3.97 6.96
N VAL A 283 -11.80 -3.98 8.24
CA VAL A 283 -10.39 -3.84 8.62
C VAL A 283 -9.54 -4.97 8.04
N MET A 284 -10.01 -6.22 8.12
CA MET A 284 -9.34 -7.37 7.52
C MET A 284 -9.17 -7.21 6.00
N LEU A 285 -10.20 -6.74 5.30
CA LEU A 285 -10.15 -6.58 3.85
C LEU A 285 -9.16 -5.49 3.45
N ARG A 286 -9.14 -4.37 4.18
CA ARG A 286 -8.15 -3.29 3.98
C ARG A 286 -6.73 -3.79 4.22
N ASP A 287 -6.51 -4.60 5.26
CA ASP A 287 -5.21 -5.22 5.54
C ASP A 287 -4.76 -6.12 4.40
N VAL A 288 -5.64 -7.00 3.90
CA VAL A 288 -5.35 -7.86 2.75
C VAL A 288 -4.98 -7.03 1.52
N ILE A 289 -5.76 -5.98 1.21
CA ILE A 289 -5.51 -5.12 0.05
C ILE A 289 -4.14 -4.43 0.17
N ASN A 290 -3.86 -3.80 1.31
CA ASN A 290 -2.67 -3.01 1.51
C ASN A 290 -1.42 -3.90 1.63
N THR A 291 -1.42 -4.86 2.56
CA THR A 291 -0.25 -5.70 2.83
C THR A 291 0.14 -6.53 1.61
N GLN A 292 -0.82 -7.09 0.86
CA GLN A 292 -0.48 -7.90 -0.32
C GLN A 292 -0.05 -7.02 -1.51
N ASN A 293 -0.55 -5.79 -1.65
CA ASN A 293 -0.03 -4.85 -2.64
C ASN A 293 1.40 -4.39 -2.35
N ALA A 294 1.76 -4.18 -1.08
CA ALA A 294 3.14 -3.93 -0.68
C ALA A 294 4.06 -5.11 -1.04
N GLN A 295 3.60 -6.35 -0.80
CA GLN A 295 4.33 -7.56 -1.19
C GLN A 295 4.44 -7.70 -2.71
N ILE A 296 3.39 -7.40 -3.48
CA ILE A 296 3.45 -7.37 -4.96
C ILE A 296 4.51 -6.39 -5.43
N THR A 297 4.55 -5.19 -4.85
CA THR A 297 5.56 -4.16 -5.15
C THR A 297 6.97 -4.70 -4.93
N PHE A 298 7.23 -5.30 -3.76
CA PHE A 298 8.51 -5.94 -3.46
C PHE A 298 8.87 -7.03 -4.47
N MET A 299 7.95 -7.96 -4.76
CA MET A 299 8.21 -9.09 -5.67
C MET A 299 8.51 -8.62 -7.10
N ARG A 300 7.79 -7.61 -7.60
CA ARG A 300 8.05 -7.01 -8.92
C ARG A 300 9.38 -6.26 -8.97
N GLY A 301 9.72 -5.51 -7.92
CA GLY A 301 11.02 -4.86 -7.80
C GLY A 301 12.16 -5.89 -7.84
N TYR A 302 12.05 -6.94 -7.02
CA TYR A 302 13.01 -8.05 -6.97
C TYR A 302 13.23 -8.72 -8.34
N LEU A 303 12.15 -9.00 -9.08
CA LEU A 303 12.25 -9.58 -10.42
C LEU A 303 12.84 -8.61 -11.45
N THR A 304 12.54 -7.31 -11.32
CA THR A 304 13.07 -6.26 -12.21
C THR A 304 14.58 -6.16 -12.09
N GLU A 305 15.12 -6.16 -10.86
CA GLU A 305 16.57 -6.15 -10.61
C GLU A 305 17.30 -7.36 -11.24
N LEU A 306 16.63 -8.51 -11.32
CA LEU A 306 17.15 -9.71 -11.96
C LEU A 306 16.93 -9.75 -13.48
N GLY A 307 16.19 -8.79 -14.05
CA GLY A 307 15.75 -8.80 -15.45
C GLY A 307 14.80 -9.96 -15.77
N GLN A 308 14.00 -10.40 -14.79
CA GLN A 308 13.08 -11.55 -14.86
C GLN A 308 11.63 -11.18 -14.59
N LEU A 309 11.23 -9.92 -14.80
CA LEU A 309 9.84 -9.49 -14.59
C LEU A 309 8.86 -10.18 -15.55
N GLU A 310 9.31 -10.51 -16.77
CA GLU A 310 8.49 -11.22 -17.74
C GLU A 310 8.22 -12.66 -17.27
N VAL A 311 6.94 -13.04 -17.25
CA VAL A 311 6.48 -14.35 -16.81
C VAL A 311 6.32 -15.26 -18.03
N PRO A 312 7.12 -16.32 -18.17
CA PRO A 312 6.84 -17.36 -19.16
C PRO A 312 5.63 -18.18 -18.69
N LEU A 313 4.47 -17.93 -19.29
CA LEU A 313 3.28 -18.76 -19.08
C LEU A 313 3.50 -20.14 -19.68
N CYS A 314 3.08 -21.19 -18.97
CA CYS A 314 3.08 -22.53 -19.54
C CYS A 314 2.02 -22.60 -20.65
N THR A 315 2.43 -22.72 -21.90
CA THR A 315 1.55 -23.33 -22.90
C THR A 315 1.41 -24.79 -22.53
N ALA A 316 0.18 -25.30 -22.39
CA ALA A 316 -0.05 -26.72 -22.20
C ALA A 316 0.84 -27.50 -23.17
N PRO A 317 1.57 -28.54 -22.73
CA PRO A 317 2.36 -29.33 -23.64
C PRO A 317 1.41 -29.81 -24.75
N GLU A 318 1.75 -29.55 -26.01
CA GLU A 318 1.01 -30.14 -27.14
C GLU A 318 0.84 -31.61 -26.80
N SER A 319 -0.40 -32.10 -26.78
CA SER A 319 -0.70 -33.47 -26.44
C SER A 319 0.02 -34.37 -27.45
N ASP A 320 1.22 -34.82 -27.11
CA ASP A 320 2.00 -35.72 -27.94
C ASP A 320 1.18 -37.02 -27.99
N PRO A 321 0.64 -37.44 -29.15
CA PRO A 321 -0.29 -38.57 -29.21
C PRO A 321 0.44 -39.92 -29.11
N ALA A 322 1.50 -39.99 -28.30
CA ALA A 322 2.34 -41.16 -28.15
C ALA A 322 2.96 -41.20 -26.74
N THR A 323 2.25 -41.81 -25.78
CA THR A 323 2.61 -43.09 -25.16
C THR A 323 1.70 -43.32 -23.97
N THR A 324 0.57 -44.00 -24.19
CA THR A 324 -0.04 -44.82 -23.13
C THR A 324 0.88 -46.01 -22.91
N GLU A 325 1.93 -45.85 -22.11
CA GLU A 325 2.45 -46.97 -21.37
C GLU A 325 1.74 -46.98 -20.02
N ASP A 326 0.87 -47.96 -19.84
CA ASP A 326 0.25 -48.28 -18.57
C ASP A 326 1.34 -48.47 -17.51
N VAL A 327 1.50 -47.49 -16.61
CA VAL A 327 2.29 -47.69 -15.39
C VAL A 327 1.47 -48.62 -14.49
N ILE A 328 1.66 -49.91 -14.68
CA ILE A 328 1.22 -50.93 -13.73
C ILE A 328 2.05 -50.75 -12.46
N PHE A 329 1.47 -50.12 -11.44
CA PHE A 329 2.02 -50.17 -10.08
C PHE A 329 1.94 -51.61 -9.58
N THR A 330 3.06 -52.32 -9.59
CA THR A 330 3.20 -53.57 -8.84
C THR A 330 3.34 -53.24 -7.36
N GLU A 331 2.52 -53.87 -6.51
CA GLU A 331 2.52 -53.73 -5.04
C GLU A 331 3.80 -54.25 -4.35
N GLU A 332 4.96 -53.65 -4.61
CA GLU A 332 6.19 -54.02 -3.88
C GLU A 332 7.06 -52.84 -3.44
N SER A 333 6.52 -51.61 -3.41
CA SER A 333 7.26 -50.44 -2.93
C SER A 333 6.46 -49.51 -2.02
N VAL A 334 5.68 -50.07 -1.09
CA VAL A 334 5.18 -49.31 0.07
C VAL A 334 6.19 -49.50 1.22
N PRO A 335 6.93 -48.46 1.66
CA PRO A 335 7.70 -48.58 2.89
C PRO A 335 6.72 -48.79 4.05
N ALA A 336 7.02 -49.77 4.90
CA ALA A 336 6.18 -50.18 6.02
C ALA A 336 5.75 -48.97 6.88
N PHE A 337 4.43 -48.79 7.01
CA PHE A 337 3.82 -47.95 8.03
C PHE A 337 4.36 -48.35 9.41
N ILE A 338 5.06 -47.43 10.08
CA ILE A 338 5.28 -47.52 11.51
C ILE A 338 3.95 -47.15 12.17
N ALA A 339 3.31 -48.15 12.77
CA ALA A 339 2.17 -47.93 13.65
C ALA A 339 2.63 -47.15 14.88
N ILE A 340 2.05 -45.96 15.09
CA ILE A 340 2.06 -45.29 16.39
C ILE A 340 0.72 -45.65 17.03
N GLU A 341 0.73 -46.65 17.91
CA GLU A 341 -0.36 -46.91 18.83
C GLU A 341 -0.17 -46.10 20.13
N GLU A 342 -1.32 -45.76 20.69
CA GLU A 342 -1.62 -45.17 22.00
C GLU A 342 -1.61 -43.64 22.15
N SER A 343 -2.83 -43.12 22.23
CA SER A 343 -3.25 -41.82 22.72
C SER A 343 -2.72 -41.53 24.13
N VAL A 344 -1.99 -40.42 24.28
CA VAL A 344 -1.70 -39.81 25.58
C VAL A 344 -2.92 -38.98 26.00
N PRO A 345 -3.52 -39.19 27.18
CA PRO A 345 -4.66 -38.41 27.64
C PRO A 345 -4.24 -36.97 27.99
N ALA A 346 -5.18 -36.03 27.77
CA ALA A 346 -4.99 -34.57 27.85
C ALA A 346 -4.59 -34.01 29.24
N SER A 347 -4.29 -34.85 30.24
CA SER A 347 -3.86 -34.43 31.58
C SER A 347 -2.34 -34.39 31.78
N GLU A 348 -1.53 -34.86 30.82
CA GLU A 348 -0.06 -34.85 30.92
C GLU A 348 0.61 -33.77 30.05
N VAL A 349 -0.15 -33.04 29.22
CA VAL A 349 0.38 -31.95 28.39
C VAL A 349 0.57 -30.65 29.18
N SER A 350 -0.10 -30.51 30.33
CA SER A 350 0.01 -29.30 31.17
C SER A 350 1.30 -29.21 31.99
N GLU A 351 2.01 -30.31 32.25
CA GLU A 351 3.27 -30.27 33.03
C GLU A 351 4.52 -30.05 32.17
N ALA A 352 4.45 -30.24 30.84
CA ALA A 352 5.60 -30.06 29.94
C ALA A 352 5.79 -28.61 29.46
N LEU A 353 4.75 -27.77 29.53
CA LEU A 353 4.82 -26.34 29.17
C LEU A 353 5.37 -25.46 30.30
N GLU A 354 5.38 -25.92 31.56
CA GLU A 354 5.97 -25.18 32.68
C GLU A 354 7.50 -25.35 32.83
N GLN A 355 8.13 -26.30 32.13
CA GLN A 355 9.58 -26.58 32.29
C GLN A 355 10.49 -26.06 31.17
N SER A 356 9.98 -25.27 30.23
CA SER A 356 10.80 -24.69 29.14
C SER A 356 10.85 -23.15 29.10
N MET A 357 10.31 -22.48 30.12
CA MET A 357 10.53 -21.04 30.30
C MET A 357 11.89 -20.80 30.96
N PRO A 358 12.85 -20.10 30.33
CA PRO A 358 14.00 -19.58 31.06
C PRO A 358 13.50 -18.53 32.06
N ALA A 359 13.91 -18.67 33.33
CA ALA A 359 13.66 -17.69 34.37
C ALA A 359 14.29 -16.34 33.98
N ALA A 360 13.53 -15.27 34.12
CA ALA A 360 14.05 -13.91 34.10
C ALA A 360 14.97 -13.73 35.33
N GLU A 361 16.28 -13.72 35.11
CA GLU A 361 17.22 -13.17 36.07
C GLU A 361 17.23 -11.64 35.92
N GLU A 362 16.73 -10.96 36.95
CA GLU A 362 17.05 -9.56 37.23
C GLU A 362 18.57 -9.39 37.28
N SER A 363 19.12 -8.62 36.33
CA SER A 363 20.44 -8.01 36.50
C SER A 363 20.31 -6.51 36.33
N ALA A 364 20.18 -5.83 37.46
CA ALA A 364 20.37 -4.40 37.58
C ALA A 364 21.83 -4.03 37.23
N PRO A 365 22.08 -2.94 36.50
CA PRO A 365 23.42 -2.35 36.50
C PRO A 365 23.62 -1.58 37.80
N ALA A 366 24.64 -2.00 38.56
CA ALA A 366 25.14 -1.32 39.74
C ALA A 366 25.64 0.09 39.36
N ALA A 367 25.07 1.09 40.04
CA ALA A 367 25.66 2.40 40.16
C ALA A 367 26.92 2.29 41.04
N GLU A 368 28.10 2.58 40.48
CA GLU A 368 29.26 2.99 41.27
C GLU A 368 29.29 4.52 41.30
N GLU A 369 28.96 5.03 42.48
CA GLU A 369 29.12 6.39 42.91
C GLU A 369 30.61 6.64 43.25
N SER A 370 31.24 7.62 42.62
CA SER A 370 32.42 8.27 43.17
C SER A 370 32.22 9.78 43.13
N ALA A 371 31.66 10.32 44.20
CA ALA A 371 31.75 11.74 44.53
C ALA A 371 33.21 12.14 44.85
N PRO A 372 33.53 13.43 44.75
CA PRO A 372 34.05 14.04 45.97
C PRO A 372 33.30 15.32 46.37
N ALA A 373 32.94 15.31 47.65
CA ALA A 373 32.99 16.41 48.63
C ALA A 373 32.47 17.80 48.20
N ALA A 374 31.25 18.11 48.65
CA ALA A 374 30.89 19.47 49.04
C ALA A 374 30.98 19.56 50.57
N GLU A 375 31.91 20.38 51.06
CA GLU A 375 31.93 20.82 52.46
C GLU A 375 30.76 21.76 52.74
N GLU A 376 30.18 21.52 53.90
CA GLU A 376 29.18 22.29 54.61
C GLU A 376 29.74 23.68 55.00
N SER A 377 29.01 24.75 54.69
CA SER A 377 29.07 25.97 55.49
C SER A 377 27.69 26.60 55.61
N ALA A 378 27.31 26.76 56.87
CA ALA A 378 26.04 27.16 57.46
C ALA A 378 25.51 28.55 57.07
N GLU A 379 24.20 28.69 57.34
CA GLU A 379 23.48 29.83 57.95
C GLU A 379 23.83 31.26 57.50
N GLU A 380 22.83 32.02 57.05
CA GLU A 380 22.00 32.87 57.93
C GLU A 380 21.23 33.90 57.09
N SER A 381 19.94 34.04 57.37
CA SER A 381 19.07 35.06 56.79
C SER A 381 18.84 36.22 57.76
N ALA A 382 19.05 37.46 57.25
CA ALA A 382 18.49 38.75 57.67
C ALA A 382 19.07 39.43 58.93
N PRO A 383 18.96 40.79 59.11
CA PRO A 383 18.08 41.73 58.41
C PRO A 383 18.71 43.08 57.97
N SER A 384 17.84 43.92 57.40
CA SER A 384 18.00 45.33 57.05
C SER A 384 18.56 46.24 58.16
N GLU A 385 19.39 47.23 57.80
CA GLU A 385 19.18 48.66 58.07
C GLU A 385 20.25 49.57 57.43
N THR A 386 19.79 50.75 56.98
CA THR A 386 20.50 52.04 56.76
C THR A 386 21.56 52.18 55.67
N GLN A 387 21.21 52.88 54.58
CA GLN A 387 21.33 54.35 54.46
C GLN A 387 20.39 54.91 53.38
#